data_AF-A0A379DBN7-F1
#
_entry.id   AF-A0A379DBN7-F1
#
_cell.length_a   1.000
_cell.length_b   1.000
_cell.length_c   1.000
_cell.angle_alpha   90.00
_cell.angle_beta   90.00
_cell.angle_gamma   90.00
#
_symmetry.space_group_name_H-M   'P 1'
#
loop_
_entity.id
_entity.type
_entity.pdbx_description
1 polymer ?
#
loop_
_entity_poly.entity_id
_entity_poly.type
_entity_poly.pdbx_seq_one_letter_code
_entity_poly.pdbx_strand_id
1 'polypeptide(L)'
;MDNYNREKEIKEAIEASEKVLTHLYNARDLFKSAKNWGYFDMFGGGMISTFIKHSKINNAEEELRKTRYAVQNLKSELTDVNNTMGINIIPDTFLTFADYFFDGILADYLVQTKINDSLSQVESGISQVEKIIENLKSEI
;
A
#
# COMPACT_ATOMS: atom_id res chain seq x y z
N MET A 1 7.64 -16.36 -30.93
CA MET A 1 6.64 -15.33 -30.58
C MET A 1 6.50 -15.16 -29.06
N ASP A 2 6.78 -16.20 -28.26
CA ASP A 2 6.48 -16.21 -26.82
C ASP A 2 7.38 -15.29 -25.94
N ASN A 3 8.64 -15.06 -26.32
CA ASN A 3 9.54 -14.19 -25.53
C ASN A 3 9.13 -12.71 -25.49
N TYR A 4 8.52 -12.19 -26.56
CA TYR A 4 8.10 -10.78 -26.62
C TYR A 4 6.93 -10.50 -25.68
N ASN A 5 6.04 -11.49 -25.51
CA ASN A 5 4.95 -11.39 -24.54
C ASN A 5 5.49 -11.48 -23.11
N ARG A 6 6.44 -12.39 -22.84
CA ARG A 6 7.02 -12.56 -21.50
C ARG A 6 7.65 -11.28 -20.94
N GLU A 7 8.53 -10.63 -21.71
CA GLU A 7 9.19 -9.39 -21.27
C GLU A 7 8.18 -8.24 -21.08
N LYS A 8 7.12 -8.21 -21.89
CA LYS A 8 6.04 -7.23 -21.77
C LYS A 8 5.25 -7.43 -20.47
N GLU A 9 4.80 -8.65 -20.18
CA GLU A 9 4.03 -8.98 -18.97
C GLU A 9 4.83 -8.69 -17.69
N ILE A 10 6.13 -8.99 -17.67
CA ILE A 10 7.00 -8.65 -16.53
C ILE A 10 7.10 -7.14 -16.34
N LYS A 11 7.26 -6.37 -17.43
CA LYS A 11 7.31 -4.90 -17.35
C LYS A 11 6.00 -4.31 -16.84
N GLU A 12 4.85 -4.80 -17.30
CA GLU A 12 3.54 -4.36 -16.83
C GLU A 12 3.36 -4.65 -15.34
N ALA A 13 3.81 -5.80 -14.85
CA ALA A 13 3.80 -6.11 -13.42
C ALA A 13 4.78 -5.26 -12.58
N ILE A 14 5.95 -4.91 -13.12
CA ILE A 14 6.87 -3.97 -12.46
C ILE A 14 6.21 -2.59 -12.35
N GLU A 15 5.63 -2.08 -13.44
CA GLU A 15 4.92 -0.79 -13.42
C GLU A 15 3.75 -0.78 -12.45
N ALA A 16 2.98 -1.87 -12.37
CA ALA A 16 1.91 -2.03 -11.39
C ALA A 16 2.46 -2.03 -9.95
N SER A 17 3.59 -2.71 -9.71
CA SER A 17 4.24 -2.77 -8.40
C SER A 17 4.78 -1.41 -7.96
N GLU A 18 5.39 -0.64 -8.86
CA GLU A 18 5.90 0.71 -8.59
C GLU A 18 4.77 1.71 -8.28
N LYS A 19 3.62 1.59 -8.96
CA LYS A 19 2.41 2.36 -8.62
C LYS A 19 1.95 2.05 -7.19
N VAL A 20 1.91 0.78 -6.81
CA VAL A 20 1.56 0.38 -5.43
C VAL A 20 2.54 0.94 -4.41
N LEU A 21 3.85 0.85 -4.66
CA LEU A 21 4.86 1.43 -3.76
C LEU A 21 4.65 2.93 -3.57
N THR A 22 4.37 3.65 -4.66
CA THR A 22 4.09 5.09 -4.58
C THR A 22 2.92 5.39 -3.65
N HIS A 23 1.83 4.63 -3.76
CA HIS A 23 0.66 4.80 -2.88
C HIS A 23 0.96 4.41 -1.42
N LEU A 24 1.67 3.31 -1.20
CA LEU A 24 2.08 2.89 0.15
C LEU A 24 3.02 3.91 0.81
N TYR A 25 3.95 4.50 0.06
CA TYR A 25 4.82 5.57 0.56
C TYR A 25 4.01 6.82 0.94
N ASN A 26 3.06 7.23 0.10
CA ASN A 26 2.17 8.35 0.42
C ASN A 26 1.33 8.06 1.69
N ALA A 27 0.76 6.85 1.80
CA ALA A 27 0.01 6.43 2.98
C ALA A 27 0.87 6.44 4.25
N ARG A 28 2.12 5.96 4.18
CA ARG A 28 3.09 5.98 5.28
C ARG A 28 3.34 7.40 5.77
N ASP A 29 3.58 8.33 4.85
CA ASP A 29 3.92 9.71 5.17
C ASP A 29 2.72 10.48 5.76
N LEU A 30 1.50 10.14 5.30
CA LEU A 30 0.25 10.60 5.89
C LEU A 30 0.07 10.09 7.33
N PHE A 31 0.31 8.80 7.58
CA PHE A 31 0.22 8.23 8.93
C PHE A 31 1.28 8.79 9.87
N LYS A 32 2.53 8.96 9.41
CA LYS A 32 3.60 9.63 10.19
C LYS A 32 3.21 11.06 10.54
N SER A 33 2.64 11.79 9.59
CA SER A 33 2.13 13.13 9.83
C SER A 33 1.00 13.11 10.87
N ALA A 34 -0.01 12.26 10.70
CA ALA A 34 -1.15 12.14 11.61
C ALA A 34 -0.73 11.77 13.05
N LYS A 35 0.23 10.85 13.19
CA LYS A 35 0.85 10.49 14.48
C LYS A 35 1.50 11.71 15.15
N ASN A 36 2.26 12.50 14.40
CA ASN A 36 2.95 13.68 14.91
C ASN A 36 1.99 14.82 15.32
N TRP A 37 0.83 14.97 14.65
CA TRP A 37 -0.22 15.90 15.07
C TRP A 37 -0.91 15.47 16.38
N GLY A 38 -1.05 14.16 16.63
CA GLY A 38 -1.57 13.64 17.90
C GLY A 38 -0.70 13.98 19.11
N TYR A 39 0.62 14.06 18.94
CA TYR A 39 1.55 14.54 19.98
C TYR A 39 1.53 16.06 20.16
N PHE A 40 1.17 16.82 19.12
CA PHE A 40 1.10 18.29 19.15
C PHE A 40 -0.08 18.82 19.99
N ASP A 41 -1.15 18.04 20.18
CA ASP A 41 -2.30 18.41 21.02
C ASP A 41 -1.94 18.52 22.53
N MET A 42 -0.79 17.99 22.98
CA MET A 42 -0.43 17.96 24.41
C MET A 42 0.47 19.11 24.89
N PHE A 43 1.01 19.96 24.00
CA PHE A 43 1.99 21.00 24.38
C PHE A 43 1.51 22.46 24.22
N GLY A 44 0.29 22.71 23.74
CA GLY A 44 -0.07 24.03 23.19
C GLY A 44 -1.34 24.72 23.65
N GLY A 45 -2.13 24.16 24.59
CA GLY A 45 -3.33 24.84 25.11
C GLY A 45 -4.48 24.93 24.10
N GLY A 46 -5.68 24.51 24.52
CA GLY A 46 -6.82 24.28 23.63
C GLY A 46 -7.27 25.50 22.83
N MET A 47 -7.32 25.38 21.49
CA MET A 47 -8.39 25.94 20.65
C MET A 47 -8.29 25.66 19.15
N ILE A 48 -7.23 25.04 18.60
CA ILE A 48 -7.04 25.05 17.13
C ILE A 48 -7.55 23.82 16.33
N SER A 49 -7.64 22.57 16.81
CA SER A 49 -7.55 21.46 15.83
C SER A 49 -8.83 20.76 15.31
N THR A 50 -10.06 21.11 15.71
CA THR A 50 -11.27 20.34 15.26
C THR A 50 -11.53 20.46 13.75
N PHE A 51 -11.40 21.65 13.16
CA PHE A 51 -11.66 21.86 11.73
C PHE A 51 -10.53 21.37 10.81
N ILE A 52 -9.28 21.44 11.29
CA ILE A 52 -8.09 20.95 10.55
C ILE A 52 -8.00 19.42 10.62
N LYS A 53 -8.46 18.78 11.70
CA LYS A 53 -8.51 17.31 11.83
C LYS A 53 -9.38 16.67 10.76
N HIS A 54 -10.59 17.19 10.51
CA HIS A 54 -11.49 16.57 9.54
C HIS A 54 -10.94 16.55 8.12
N SER A 55 -10.32 17.64 7.64
CA SER A 55 -9.76 17.66 6.29
C SER A 55 -8.59 16.68 6.13
N LYS A 56 -7.71 16.55 7.14
CA LYS A 56 -6.58 15.61 7.05
C LYS A 56 -7.01 14.15 7.20
N ILE A 57 -8.05 13.89 7.99
CA ILE A 57 -8.64 12.55 8.08
C ILE A 57 -9.30 12.18 6.75
N ASN A 58 -10.10 13.06 6.16
CA ASN A 58 -10.71 12.78 4.86
C ASN A 58 -9.65 12.54 3.76
N ASN A 59 -8.54 13.30 3.76
CA ASN A 59 -7.46 13.10 2.80
C ASN A 59 -6.74 11.75 2.98
N ALA A 60 -6.49 11.32 4.21
CA ALA A 60 -5.86 10.03 4.45
C ALA A 60 -6.83 8.86 4.17
N GLU A 61 -8.14 9.03 4.39
CA GLU A 61 -9.16 8.07 3.95
C GLU A 61 -9.12 7.89 2.42
N GLU A 62 -9.06 9.00 1.68
CA GLU A 62 -9.02 9.00 0.22
C GLU A 62 -7.75 8.30 -0.30
N GLU A 63 -6.60 8.59 0.28
CA GLU A 63 -5.32 7.97 -0.11
C GLU A 63 -5.26 6.48 0.24
N LEU A 64 -5.84 6.06 1.37
CA LEU A 64 -5.98 4.65 1.70
C LEU A 64 -6.90 3.93 0.72
N ARG A 65 -8.00 4.57 0.31
CA ARG A 65 -8.90 4.04 -0.72
C ARG A 65 -8.17 3.90 -2.06
N LYS A 66 -7.36 4.88 -2.47
CA LYS A 66 -6.51 4.79 -3.68
C LYS A 66 -5.50 3.65 -3.57
N THR A 67 -4.85 3.52 -2.42
CA THR A 67 -3.92 2.41 -2.14
C THR A 67 -4.62 1.06 -2.26
N ARG A 68 -5.88 0.95 -1.80
CA ARG A 68 -6.69 -0.26 -1.97
C ARG A 68 -6.82 -0.67 -3.43
N TYR A 69 -7.26 0.26 -4.28
CA TYR A 69 -7.40 -0.02 -5.70
C TYR A 69 -6.07 -0.40 -6.35
N ALA A 70 -4.98 0.26 -5.98
CA ALA A 70 -3.66 -0.06 -6.51
C ALA A 70 -3.22 -1.49 -6.14
N VAL A 71 -3.36 -1.88 -4.86
CA VAL A 71 -2.99 -3.23 -4.40
C VAL A 71 -3.88 -4.31 -5.04
N GLN A 72 -5.17 -4.03 -5.24
CA GLN A 72 -6.09 -4.94 -5.95
C GLN A 72 -5.68 -5.13 -7.41
N ASN A 73 -5.34 -4.04 -8.10
CA ASN A 73 -4.83 -4.13 -9.46
C ASN A 73 -3.54 -4.94 -9.51
N LEU A 74 -2.58 -4.68 -8.63
CA LEU A 74 -1.34 -5.47 -8.55
C LEU A 74 -1.60 -6.96 -8.33
N LYS A 75 -2.56 -7.32 -7.46
CA LYS A 75 -2.96 -8.73 -7.25
C LYS A 75 -3.47 -9.35 -8.55
N SER A 76 -4.24 -8.62 -9.35
CA SER A 76 -4.72 -9.07 -10.67
C SER A 76 -3.55 -9.26 -11.64
N GLU A 77 -2.70 -8.24 -11.81
CA GLU A 77 -1.57 -8.27 -12.74
C GLU A 77 -0.60 -9.43 -12.42
N LEU A 78 -0.28 -9.63 -11.14
CA LEU A 78 0.58 -10.76 -10.75
C LEU A 78 -0.08 -12.12 -10.98
N THR A 79 -1.41 -12.19 -10.89
CA THR A 79 -2.16 -13.43 -11.17
C THR A 79 -2.11 -13.74 -12.67
N ASP A 80 -2.27 -12.71 -13.51
CA ASP A 80 -2.20 -12.84 -14.96
C ASP A 80 -0.80 -13.22 -15.43
N VAL A 81 0.24 -12.64 -14.82
CA VAL A 81 1.64 -13.04 -14.97
C VAL A 81 1.84 -14.52 -14.60
N ASN A 82 1.35 -14.97 -13.45
CA ASN A 82 1.48 -16.37 -13.02
C ASN A 82 0.77 -17.33 -13.98
N ASN A 83 -0.43 -16.98 -14.45
CA ASN A 83 -1.19 -17.79 -15.40
C ASN A 83 -0.55 -17.86 -16.79
N THR A 84 -0.03 -16.72 -17.28
CA THR A 84 0.52 -16.59 -18.64
C THR A 84 1.92 -17.19 -18.74
N MET A 85 2.72 -17.07 -17.67
CA MET A 85 4.12 -17.51 -17.67
C MET A 85 4.36 -18.80 -16.87
N GLY A 86 3.39 -19.28 -16.11
CA GLY A 86 3.52 -20.49 -15.28
C GLY A 86 4.53 -20.35 -14.12
N ILE A 87 4.85 -19.11 -13.73
CA ILE A 87 5.83 -18.80 -12.69
C ILE A 87 5.16 -18.16 -11.47
N ASN A 88 5.40 -18.74 -10.30
CA ASN A 88 4.82 -18.25 -9.06
C ASN A 88 5.61 -17.04 -8.52
N ILE A 89 5.35 -15.86 -9.10
CA ILE A 89 5.99 -14.60 -8.68
C ILE A 89 5.29 -14.01 -7.44
N ILE A 90 4.04 -14.40 -7.19
CA ILE A 90 3.28 -13.96 -6.02
C ILE A 90 3.84 -14.68 -4.78
N PRO A 91 4.42 -13.95 -3.81
CA PRO A 91 4.73 -14.55 -2.52
C PRO A 91 3.42 -14.87 -1.79
N ASP A 92 3.30 -16.04 -1.17
CA ASP A 92 2.14 -16.38 -0.32
C ASP A 92 1.92 -15.33 0.79
N THR A 93 3.00 -14.68 1.22
CA THR A 93 2.95 -13.58 2.18
C THR A 93 2.26 -12.34 1.63
N PHE A 94 2.37 -12.05 0.33
CA PHE A 94 1.73 -10.88 -0.29
C PHE A 94 0.22 -11.02 -0.37
N LEU A 95 -0.29 -12.21 -0.69
CA LEU A 95 -1.74 -12.48 -0.66
C LEU A 95 -2.29 -12.26 0.74
N THR A 96 -1.62 -12.86 1.72
CA THR A 96 -1.94 -12.67 3.14
C THR A 96 -1.89 -11.20 3.52
N PHE A 97 -0.84 -10.48 3.11
CA PHE A 97 -0.73 -9.04 3.34
C PHE A 97 -1.86 -8.24 2.72
N ALA A 98 -2.22 -8.49 1.46
CA ALA A 98 -3.27 -7.72 0.79
C ALA A 98 -4.61 -7.88 1.53
N ASP A 99 -4.93 -9.10 1.95
CA ASP A 99 -6.15 -9.38 2.71
C ASP A 99 -6.10 -8.69 4.09
N TYR A 100 -5.00 -8.82 4.84
CA TYR A 100 -4.81 -8.12 6.12
C TYR A 100 -4.77 -6.59 6.00
N PHE A 101 -4.18 -6.06 4.93
CA PHE A 101 -4.09 -4.62 4.66
C PHE A 101 -5.48 -4.04 4.39
N PHE A 102 -6.32 -4.75 3.63
CA PHE A 102 -7.68 -4.29 3.36
C PHE A 102 -8.60 -4.43 4.56
N ASP A 103 -8.49 -5.51 5.33
CA ASP A 103 -9.38 -5.75 6.47
C ASP A 103 -8.95 -4.97 7.72
N GLY A 104 -7.64 -4.85 7.95
CA GLY A 104 -7.06 -4.22 9.13
C GLY A 104 -6.92 -2.70 9.00
N ILE A 105 -6.05 -2.22 8.09
CA ILE A 105 -5.77 -0.78 7.97
C ILE A 105 -7.02 0.04 7.67
N LEU A 106 -7.85 -0.39 6.71
CA LEU A 106 -9.03 0.39 6.34
C LEU A 106 -10.03 0.47 7.51
N ALA A 107 -10.31 -0.65 8.18
CA ALA A 107 -11.21 -0.67 9.32
C ALA A 107 -10.67 0.13 10.51
N ASP A 108 -9.40 -0.07 10.87
CA ASP A 108 -8.75 0.63 11.98
C ASP A 108 -8.65 2.15 11.75
N TYR A 109 -8.49 2.56 10.49
CA TYR A 109 -8.51 3.96 10.10
C TYR A 109 -9.91 4.58 10.19
N LEU A 110 -10.93 3.88 9.67
CA LEU A 110 -12.33 4.29 9.78
C LEU A 110 -12.82 4.39 11.25
N VAL A 111 -12.21 3.62 12.15
CA VAL A 111 -12.56 3.55 13.59
C VAL A 111 -11.58 4.34 14.49
N GLN A 112 -10.58 5.00 13.90
CA GLN A 112 -9.81 6.09 14.50
C GLN A 112 -9.14 5.81 15.87
N THR A 113 -8.43 4.68 16.02
CA THR A 113 -7.66 4.39 17.26
C THR A 113 -6.26 3.76 17.07
N LYS A 114 -5.84 3.36 15.87
CA LYS A 114 -4.60 2.57 15.68
C LYS A 114 -3.67 3.03 14.56
N ILE A 115 -3.31 4.32 14.54
CA ILE A 115 -2.37 4.88 13.56
C ILE A 115 -1.01 4.14 13.54
N ASN A 116 -0.53 3.67 14.70
CA ASN A 116 0.73 2.92 14.78
C ASN A 116 0.65 1.55 14.10
N ASP A 117 -0.47 0.83 14.27
CA ASP A 117 -0.66 -0.48 13.67
C ASP A 117 -0.81 -0.34 12.16
N SER A 118 -1.57 0.68 11.71
CA SER A 118 -1.69 0.98 10.29
C SER A 118 -0.34 1.35 9.65
N LEU A 119 0.49 2.12 10.36
CA LEU A 119 1.84 2.45 9.90
C LEU A 119 2.73 1.21 9.76
N SER A 120 2.72 0.31 10.76
CA SER A 120 3.48 -0.93 10.73
C SER A 120 3.05 -1.84 9.57
N GLN A 121 1.74 -1.94 9.32
CA GLN A 121 1.21 -2.71 8.21
C GLN A 121 1.59 -2.09 6.84
N VAL A 122 1.56 -0.76 6.68
CA VAL A 122 2.04 -0.09 5.45
C VAL A 122 3.53 -0.36 5.21
N GLU A 123 4.37 -0.27 6.24
CA GLU A 123 5.81 -0.55 6.11
C GLU A 123 6.09 -2.01 5.74
N SER A 124 5.30 -2.95 6.28
CA SER A 124 5.34 -4.36 5.84
C SER A 124 4.96 -4.52 4.37
N GLY A 125 3.94 -3.79 3.91
CA GLY A 125 3.51 -3.79 2.51
C GLY A 125 4.58 -3.31 1.55
N ILE A 126 5.27 -2.21 1.91
CA ILE A 126 6.38 -1.66 1.13
C ILE A 126 7.45 -2.73 0.93
N SER A 127 7.90 -3.37 2.02
CA SER A 127 8.92 -4.42 1.94
C SER A 127 8.51 -5.61 1.07
N GLN A 128 7.22 -5.95 1.05
CA GLN A 128 6.72 -7.06 0.23
C GLN A 128 6.64 -6.71 -1.25
N VAL A 129 6.22 -5.50 -1.59
CA VAL A 129 6.16 -5.06 -2.99
C VAL A 129 7.57 -4.84 -3.54
N GLU A 130 8.52 -4.36 -2.74
CA GLU A 130 9.94 -4.30 -3.12
C GLU A 130 10.49 -5.68 -3.48
N LYS A 131 10.20 -6.72 -2.68
CA LYS A 131 10.58 -8.11 -3.00
C LYS A 131 9.94 -8.62 -4.29
N ILE A 132 8.70 -8.27 -4.56
CA ILE A 132 8.02 -8.63 -5.83
C ILE A 132 8.76 -8.02 -7.01
N ILE A 133 9.15 -6.73 -6.92
CA ILE A 133 9.92 -6.06 -7.97
C ILE A 133 11.29 -6.72 -8.16
N GLU A 134 11.98 -7.09 -7.08
CA GLU A 134 13.26 -7.81 -7.13
C GLU A 134 13.09 -9.16 -7.85
N ASN A 135 12.06 -9.93 -7.51
CA ASN A 135 11.76 -11.20 -8.17
C ASN A 135 11.46 -11.02 -9.66
N LEU A 136 10.58 -10.05 -10.01
CA LEU A 136 10.24 -9.73 -11.41
C LEU A 136 11.48 -9.35 -12.22
N LYS A 137 12.37 -8.53 -11.65
CA LYS A 137 13.63 -8.12 -12.31
C LYS A 137 14.60 -9.28 -12.52
N SER A 138 14.53 -10.33 -11.71
CA SER A 138 15.36 -11.52 -11.88
C SER A 138 14.90 -12.47 -13.00
N GLU A 139 13.67 -12.28 -13.50
CA GLU A 139 13.05 -13.08 -14.56
C GLU A 139 13.22 -12.48 -15.98
N ILE A 140 13.84 -11.29 -16.07
CA ILE A 140 14.23 -10.60 -17.33
C ILE A 140 15.70 -10.90 -17.62
#